data_AF-A0A438N6Y3-F1
#
_entry.id   AF-A0A438N6Y3-F1
#
_cell.length_a   1.000
_cell.length_b   1.000
_cell.length_c   1.000
_cell.angle_alpha   90.00
_cell.angle_beta   90.00
_cell.angle_gamma   90.00
#
_symmetry.space_group_name_H-M   'P 1'
#
loop_
_entity.id
_entity.type
_entity.pdbx_description
1 polymer ?
#
loop_
_entity_poly.entity_id
_entity_poly.type
_entity_poly.pdbx_seq_one_letter_code
_entity_poly.pdbx_strand_id
1 'polypeptide(L)'
;MKHPLPVGNHSVWVHEIPQLSDQHGFLKHAIIALGASDLARSKLPTPPDYDILKHRGRALAGMNKTLNNVSTWTTYGYADALLATCYALIYQSATIPDGMTDYYTLVQGCALITSKIMQSNLTTVLAVSPEHLHSKVLSGVEYISAHVTDMSVPRFALRSLEGLQADMTPDSTEYPFWRALCDTLSRFVDDPVSGYAHSILAYSRWYVLAVGLLDGLSDPDNDTAVALAAIFMANMVYLKALLPYQTWPNSTMPLPLSALRQMAEWIDVIHESIGVKQRQHLAWPLYVAKLVSALPVDPADRIAPASSSPSSSSRDTRSAKRQVLQNLQSSAHMFLGACLMAGSVVTSWFEDFVTANHPPPPKRSPTIRQQST
;
A
#
# COMPACT_ATOMS: atom_id res chain seq x y z
N MET A 1 -16.18 -6.87 0.47
CA MET A 1 -15.48 -5.67 0.98
C MET A 1 -14.02 -5.78 0.52
N LYS A 2 -13.61 -5.08 -0.55
CA LYS A 2 -12.22 -5.08 -1.02
C LYS A 2 -11.52 -3.90 -0.35
N HIS A 3 -11.14 -4.09 0.91
CA HIS A 3 -10.37 -3.09 1.64
C HIS A 3 -8.90 -3.20 1.20
N PRO A 4 -8.15 -2.09 1.07
CA PRO A 4 -6.70 -2.15 0.88
C PRO A 4 -6.03 -2.61 2.18
N LEU A 5 -6.00 -3.92 2.34
CA LEU A 5 -5.48 -4.55 3.55
C LEU A 5 -3.96 -4.63 3.41
N PRO A 6 -3.21 -4.58 4.51
CA PRO A 6 -1.76 -4.72 4.47
C PRO A 6 -1.36 -5.92 3.63
N VAL A 7 -0.31 -5.69 2.85
CA VAL A 7 0.14 -6.48 1.71
C VAL A 7 0.15 -8.00 1.96
N GLY A 8 -0.21 -8.74 0.90
CA GLY A 8 0.07 -10.17 0.74
C GLY A 8 -0.75 -11.14 1.59
N ASN A 9 -1.83 -10.65 2.18
CA ASN A 9 -2.60 -11.40 3.17
C ASN A 9 -4.11 -11.34 2.91
N HIS A 10 -4.56 -11.13 1.67
CA HIS A 10 -5.99 -11.05 1.36
C HIS A 10 -6.77 -12.23 1.94
N SER A 11 -6.27 -13.46 1.79
CA SER A 11 -6.90 -14.65 2.38
C SER A 11 -6.96 -14.58 3.91
N VAL A 12 -5.89 -14.14 4.58
CA VAL A 12 -5.84 -13.97 6.05
C VAL A 12 -6.89 -12.95 6.49
N TRP A 13 -7.03 -11.84 5.78
CA TRP A 13 -8.01 -10.81 6.11
C TRP A 13 -9.47 -11.23 5.85
N VAL A 14 -9.70 -12.13 4.89
CA VAL A 14 -11.05 -12.64 4.59
C VAL A 14 -11.43 -13.80 5.51
N HIS A 15 -10.48 -14.64 5.92
CA HIS A 15 -10.77 -15.90 6.61
C HIS A 15 -10.34 -15.92 8.08
N GLU A 16 -9.18 -15.35 8.40
CA GLU A 16 -8.54 -15.49 9.72
C GLU A 16 -8.83 -14.29 10.63
N ILE A 17 -8.66 -13.06 10.13
CA ILE A 17 -8.90 -11.84 10.89
C ILE A 17 -10.34 -11.77 11.44
N PRO A 18 -11.41 -12.15 10.69
CA PRO A 18 -12.75 -12.19 11.26
C PRO A 18 -12.88 -13.17 12.43
N GLN A 19 -12.21 -14.32 12.39
CA GLN A 19 -12.20 -15.28 13.51
C GLN A 19 -11.45 -14.73 14.72
N LEU A 20 -10.29 -14.11 14.50
CA LEU A 20 -9.55 -13.42 15.56
C LEU A 20 -10.37 -12.28 16.18
N SER A 21 -11.20 -11.60 15.39
CA SER A 21 -12.04 -10.52 15.90
C SER A 21 -13.09 -11.00 16.91
N ASP A 22 -13.54 -12.25 16.79
CA ASP A 22 -14.47 -12.82 17.78
C ASP A 22 -13.78 -13.02 19.15
N GLN A 23 -12.50 -13.40 19.12
CA GLN A 23 -11.69 -13.66 20.32
C GLN A 23 -11.11 -12.36 20.93
N HIS A 24 -10.97 -11.29 20.13
CA HIS A 24 -10.33 -10.05 20.53
C HIS A 24 -11.26 -8.84 20.35
N GLY A 25 -11.94 -8.44 21.43
CA GLY A 25 -12.93 -7.36 21.37
C GLY A 25 -12.41 -6.00 20.85
N PHE A 26 -11.13 -5.70 21.05
CA PHE A 26 -10.52 -4.49 20.50
C PHE A 26 -10.42 -4.53 18.97
N LEU A 27 -10.07 -5.68 18.40
CA LEU A 27 -10.04 -5.91 16.95
C LEU A 27 -11.45 -5.86 16.36
N LYS A 28 -12.44 -6.49 17.02
CA LYS A 28 -13.84 -6.40 16.62
C LYS A 28 -14.31 -4.96 16.46
N HIS A 29 -14.01 -4.13 17.44
CA HIS A 29 -14.37 -2.72 17.40
C HIS A 29 -13.65 -1.95 16.30
N ALA A 30 -12.38 -2.26 16.04
CA ALA A 30 -11.63 -1.65 14.95
C ALA A 30 -12.23 -1.98 13.57
N ILE A 31 -12.58 -3.25 13.32
CA ILE A 31 -13.18 -3.70 12.05
C ILE A 31 -14.58 -3.09 11.85
N ILE A 32 -15.40 -2.99 12.90
CA ILE A 32 -16.72 -2.34 12.81
C ILE A 32 -16.57 -0.86 12.45
N ALA A 33 -15.68 -0.14 13.15
CA ALA A 33 -15.44 1.27 12.85
C ALA A 33 -14.93 1.45 11.42
N LEU A 34 -14.03 0.57 10.97
CA LEU A 34 -13.48 0.55 9.62
C LEU A 34 -14.58 0.40 8.56
N GLY A 35 -15.42 -0.63 8.70
CA GLY A 35 -16.51 -0.90 7.78
C GLY A 35 -17.52 0.24 7.73
N ALA A 36 -17.83 0.85 8.87
CA ALA A 36 -18.73 2.01 8.92
C ALA A 36 -18.13 3.25 8.23
N SER A 37 -16.85 3.55 8.44
CA SER A 37 -16.14 4.62 7.73
C SER A 37 -16.14 4.41 6.21
N ASP A 38 -15.95 3.16 5.76
CA ASP A 38 -15.97 2.81 4.34
C ASP A 38 -17.35 2.97 3.69
N LEU A 39 -18.41 2.56 4.40
CA LEU A 39 -19.79 2.76 3.94
C LEU A 39 -20.12 4.25 3.84
N ALA A 40 -19.66 5.07 4.79
CA ALA A 40 -19.90 6.51 4.82
C ALA A 40 -19.25 7.18 3.60
N ARG A 41 -18.00 6.81 3.32
CA ARG A 41 -17.26 7.24 2.13
C ARG A 41 -17.92 6.82 0.83
N SER A 42 -18.55 5.64 0.81
CA SER A 42 -19.27 5.12 -0.34
C SER A 42 -20.67 5.74 -0.51
N LYS A 43 -21.04 6.73 0.32
CA LYS A 43 -22.38 7.35 0.37
C LYS A 43 -23.50 6.33 0.54
N LEU A 44 -23.20 5.20 1.18
CA LEU A 44 -24.18 4.20 1.56
C LEU A 44 -24.77 4.57 2.93
N PRO A 45 -25.97 4.06 3.29
CA PRO A 45 -26.53 4.28 4.61
C PRO A 45 -25.56 3.83 5.71
N THR A 46 -25.26 4.72 6.65
CA THR A 46 -24.33 4.45 7.74
C THR A 46 -24.93 4.68 9.12
N PRO A 47 -24.37 4.02 10.15
CA PRO A 47 -24.59 4.44 11.53
C PRO A 47 -24.22 5.91 11.73
N PRO A 48 -24.79 6.59 12.73
CA PRO A 48 -24.36 7.93 13.12
C PRO A 48 -22.86 7.99 13.38
N ASP A 49 -22.20 9.10 13.00
CA ASP A 49 -20.74 9.28 13.19
C ASP A 49 -20.28 9.04 14.63
N TYR A 50 -21.14 9.35 15.60
CA TYR A 50 -20.89 9.07 17.02
C TYR A 50 -20.65 7.58 17.31
N ASP A 51 -21.38 6.67 16.66
CA ASP A 51 -21.23 5.23 16.88
C ASP A 51 -19.91 4.72 16.27
N ILE A 52 -19.49 5.29 15.14
CA ILE A 52 -18.19 5.00 14.52
C ILE A 52 -17.06 5.41 15.47
N LEU A 53 -17.12 6.65 15.99
CA LEU A 53 -16.15 7.17 16.95
C LEU A 53 -16.11 6.37 18.26
N LYS A 54 -17.27 5.92 18.75
CA LYS A 54 -17.36 5.07 19.94
C LYS A 54 -16.67 3.73 19.73
N HIS A 55 -16.84 3.10 18.57
CA HIS A 55 -16.14 1.86 18.24
C HIS A 55 -14.63 2.09 18.10
N ARG A 56 -14.22 3.17 17.43
CA ARG A 56 -12.81 3.57 17.32
C ARG A 56 -12.17 3.78 18.71
N GLY A 57 -12.84 4.51 19.61
CA GLY A 57 -12.35 4.75 20.97
C GLY A 57 -12.20 3.47 21.79
N ARG A 58 -13.14 2.53 21.67
CA ARG A 58 -13.05 1.21 22.32
C ARG A 58 -11.89 0.37 21.77
N ALA A 59 -11.66 0.43 20.46
CA ALA A 59 -10.52 -0.25 19.83
C ALA A 59 -9.18 0.29 20.36
N LEU A 60 -9.02 1.63 20.41
CA LEU A 60 -7.82 2.28 20.94
C LEU A 60 -7.58 1.94 22.42
N ALA A 61 -8.62 2.04 23.25
CA ALA A 61 -8.52 1.72 24.68
C ALA A 61 -8.13 0.26 24.91
N GLY A 62 -8.75 -0.67 24.19
CA GLY A 62 -8.45 -2.10 24.27
C GLY A 62 -7.05 -2.43 23.75
N MET A 63 -6.63 -1.83 22.63
CA MET A 63 -5.29 -1.99 22.06
C MET A 63 -4.22 -1.48 23.04
N ASN A 64 -4.38 -0.28 23.61
CA ASN A 64 -3.44 0.27 24.59
C ASN A 64 -3.31 -0.61 25.85
N LYS A 65 -4.43 -1.15 26.35
CA LYS A 65 -4.40 -2.09 27.48
C LYS A 65 -3.58 -3.34 27.14
N THR A 66 -3.73 -3.86 25.93
CA THR A 66 -3.00 -5.02 25.45
C THR A 66 -1.52 -4.75 25.22
N LEU A 67 -1.16 -3.60 24.65
CA LEU A 67 0.24 -3.22 24.40
C LEU A 67 1.05 -3.22 25.71
N ASN A 68 0.43 -2.81 26.81
CA ASN A 68 1.04 -2.80 28.14
C ASN A 68 1.18 -4.20 28.77
N ASN A 69 0.56 -5.24 28.20
CA ASN A 69 0.60 -6.60 28.72
C ASN A 69 1.33 -7.56 27.76
N VAL A 70 2.63 -7.34 27.59
CA VAL A 70 3.47 -8.02 26.59
C VAL A 70 3.51 -9.55 26.76
N SER A 71 3.25 -10.07 27.97
CA SER A 71 3.20 -11.52 28.22
C SER A 71 2.09 -12.23 27.44
N THR A 72 1.06 -11.50 27.01
CA THR A 72 -0.06 -12.06 26.23
C THR A 72 0.27 -12.27 24.75
N TRP A 73 1.34 -11.63 24.23
CA TRP A 73 1.66 -11.63 22.80
C TRP A 73 2.10 -13.00 22.27
N THR A 74 2.58 -13.88 23.15
CA THR A 74 2.94 -15.27 22.79
C THR A 74 1.72 -16.17 22.61
N THR A 75 0.53 -15.71 23.03
CA THR A 75 -0.72 -16.41 22.78
C THR A 75 -1.02 -16.35 21.29
N TYR A 76 -1.43 -17.49 20.72
CA TYR A 76 -1.78 -17.58 19.31
C TYR A 76 -2.80 -16.50 18.91
N GLY A 77 -2.60 -15.86 17.76
CA GLY A 77 -3.50 -14.85 17.20
C GLY A 77 -3.46 -13.47 17.87
N TYR A 78 -2.83 -13.32 19.04
CA TYR A 78 -2.84 -12.06 19.79
C TYR A 78 -2.04 -10.96 19.09
N ALA A 79 -0.82 -11.29 18.65
CA ALA A 79 0.04 -10.39 17.90
C ALA A 79 -0.58 -10.02 16.54
N ASP A 80 -1.21 -10.99 15.86
CA ASP A 80 -1.96 -10.75 14.63
C ASP A 80 -3.15 -9.81 14.86
N ALA A 81 -3.90 -10.00 15.95
CA ALA A 81 -5.03 -9.15 16.28
C ALA A 81 -4.64 -7.71 16.62
N LEU A 82 -3.53 -7.53 17.35
CA LEU A 82 -2.92 -6.22 17.61
C LEU A 82 -2.53 -5.52 16.31
N LEU A 83 -1.81 -6.23 15.45
CA LEU A 83 -1.31 -5.67 14.20
C LEU A 83 -2.48 -5.34 13.25
N ALA A 84 -3.45 -6.25 13.12
CA ALA A 84 -4.67 -6.01 12.34
C ALA A 84 -5.50 -4.82 12.87
N THR A 85 -5.58 -4.66 14.19
CA THR A 85 -6.23 -3.50 14.82
C THR A 85 -5.51 -2.21 14.44
N CYS A 86 -4.19 -2.21 14.52
CA CYS A 86 -3.37 -1.05 14.17
C CYS A 86 -3.61 -0.65 12.71
N TYR A 87 -3.56 -1.60 11.78
CA TYR A 87 -3.83 -1.36 10.36
C TYR A 87 -5.24 -0.80 10.08
N ALA A 88 -6.28 -1.35 10.72
CA ALA A 88 -7.63 -0.83 10.61
C ALA A 88 -7.72 0.63 11.09
N LEU A 89 -7.07 0.96 12.21
CA LEU A 89 -7.09 2.31 12.75
C LEU A 89 -6.29 3.30 11.89
N ILE A 90 -5.14 2.88 11.33
CA ILE A 90 -4.34 3.68 10.38
C ILE A 90 -5.20 4.08 9.19
N TYR A 91 -5.94 3.13 8.60
CA TYR A 91 -6.77 3.46 7.45
C TYR A 91 -7.88 4.44 7.79
N GLN A 92 -8.56 4.25 8.91
CA GLN A 92 -9.55 5.21 9.36
C GLN A 92 -8.93 6.60 9.51
N SER A 93 -7.76 6.69 10.17
CA SER A 93 -7.06 7.98 10.34
C SER A 93 -6.73 8.65 9.01
N ALA A 94 -6.32 7.88 8.00
CA ALA A 94 -6.04 8.35 6.65
C ALA A 94 -7.24 8.95 5.90
N THR A 95 -8.45 8.80 6.43
CA THR A 95 -9.69 9.28 5.79
C THR A 95 -10.39 10.38 6.58
N ILE A 96 -9.90 10.69 7.79
CA ILE A 96 -10.50 11.69 8.68
C ILE A 96 -9.71 13.01 8.58
N PRO A 97 -10.37 14.17 8.42
CA PRO A 97 -9.70 15.47 8.28
C PRO A 97 -8.66 15.77 9.37
N ASP A 98 -9.00 15.56 10.64
CA ASP A 98 -8.10 15.82 11.78
C ASP A 98 -7.33 14.57 12.24
N GLY A 99 -7.17 13.58 11.34
CA GLY A 99 -6.60 12.28 11.64
C GLY A 99 -5.07 12.20 11.65
N MET A 100 -4.35 13.30 11.39
CA MET A 100 -2.90 13.29 11.15
C MET A 100 -2.10 12.76 12.36
N THR A 101 -2.38 13.26 13.56
CA THR A 101 -1.68 12.83 14.78
C THR A 101 -1.92 11.35 15.10
N ASP A 102 -3.18 10.91 14.96
CA ASP A 102 -3.54 9.50 15.12
C ASP A 102 -2.82 8.64 14.07
N TYR A 103 -2.81 9.08 12.81
CA TYR A 103 -2.13 8.40 11.71
C TYR A 103 -0.65 8.19 12.00
N TYR A 104 0.07 9.27 12.36
CA TYR A 104 1.50 9.21 12.71
C TYR A 104 1.77 8.22 13.85
N THR A 105 1.01 8.36 14.94
CA THR A 105 1.16 7.53 16.15
C THR A 105 0.93 6.06 15.84
N LEU A 106 -0.10 5.75 15.05
CA LEU A 106 -0.45 4.38 14.70
C LEU A 106 0.55 3.76 13.73
N VAL A 107 1.04 4.50 12.72
CA VAL A 107 2.09 4.00 11.80
C VAL A 107 3.36 3.64 12.56
N GLN A 108 3.80 4.50 13.49
CA GLN A 108 4.93 4.21 14.38
C GLN A 108 4.64 3.00 15.29
N GLY A 109 3.44 2.92 15.87
CA GLY A 109 3.00 1.78 16.67
C GLY A 109 3.06 0.46 15.89
N CYS A 110 2.63 0.46 14.63
CA CYS A 110 2.70 -0.70 13.75
C CYS A 110 4.13 -1.18 13.53
N ALA A 111 5.07 -0.26 13.30
CA ALA A 111 6.49 -0.58 13.14
C ALA A 111 7.10 -1.20 14.41
N LEU A 112 6.73 -0.66 15.59
CA LEU A 112 7.18 -1.19 16.88
C LEU A 112 6.61 -2.59 17.16
N ILE A 113 5.31 -2.81 16.92
CA ILE A 113 4.66 -4.12 17.05
C ILE A 113 5.34 -5.14 16.13
N THR A 114 5.54 -4.77 14.86
CA THR A 114 6.22 -5.61 13.86
C THR A 114 7.63 -5.98 14.30
N SER A 115 8.41 -4.99 14.75
CA SER A 115 9.78 -5.21 15.25
C SER A 115 9.80 -6.17 16.43
N LYS A 116 8.84 -6.03 17.36
CA LYS A 116 8.74 -6.89 18.55
C LYS A 116 8.35 -8.33 18.18
N ILE A 117 7.43 -8.51 17.23
CA ILE A 117 7.06 -9.83 16.66
C ILE A 117 8.30 -10.52 16.11
N MET A 118 9.09 -9.81 15.30
CA MET A 118 10.31 -10.34 14.68
C MET A 118 11.38 -10.66 15.72
N GLN A 119 11.69 -9.74 16.64
CA GLN A 119 12.69 -9.95 17.70
C GLN A 119 12.35 -11.12 18.62
N SER A 120 11.05 -11.36 18.82
CA SER A 120 10.55 -12.42 19.70
C SER A 120 10.26 -13.72 18.93
N ASN A 121 10.57 -13.78 17.62
CA ASN A 121 10.30 -14.91 16.73
C ASN A 121 8.86 -15.45 16.83
N LEU A 122 7.88 -14.56 16.99
CA LEU A 122 6.49 -14.97 17.11
C LEU A 122 5.97 -15.48 15.78
N THR A 123 5.33 -16.64 15.80
CA THR A 123 4.62 -17.16 14.63
C THR A 123 3.32 -16.40 14.46
N THR A 124 3.14 -15.78 13.29
CA THR A 124 1.98 -14.94 12.97
C THR A 124 1.29 -15.41 11.70
N VAL A 125 -0.03 -15.33 11.67
CA VAL A 125 -0.84 -15.67 10.49
C VAL A 125 -0.65 -14.64 9.38
N LEU A 126 -0.40 -13.38 9.75
CA LEU A 126 -0.01 -12.31 8.81
C LEU A 126 1.38 -12.51 8.19
N ALA A 127 2.09 -13.59 8.54
CA ALA A 127 3.36 -14.00 7.95
C ALA A 127 4.38 -12.85 7.85
N VAL A 128 4.56 -12.11 8.95
CA VAL A 128 5.38 -10.89 9.02
C VAL A 128 6.87 -11.17 8.72
N SER A 129 7.30 -12.43 8.76
CA SER A 129 8.66 -12.86 8.46
C SER A 129 8.99 -12.84 6.95
N PRO A 130 10.10 -12.19 6.53
CA PRO A 130 10.54 -12.09 5.14
C PRO A 130 10.63 -13.44 4.38
N GLU A 131 10.99 -14.51 5.07
CA GLU A 131 11.25 -15.84 4.48
C GLU A 131 10.00 -16.47 3.82
N HIS A 132 8.81 -16.27 4.40
CA HIS A 132 7.57 -16.88 3.90
C HIS A 132 7.04 -16.19 2.64
N LEU A 133 7.19 -14.86 2.58
CA LEU A 133 6.80 -14.03 1.44
C LEU A 133 7.68 -14.31 0.22
N HIS A 134 8.98 -14.59 0.44
CA HIS A 134 9.94 -14.96 -0.60
C HIS A 134 9.48 -16.20 -1.38
N SER A 135 9.10 -17.30 -0.69
CA SER A 135 8.80 -18.57 -1.39
C SER A 135 7.58 -18.53 -2.32
N LYS A 136 6.57 -17.69 -2.02
CA LYS A 136 5.32 -17.63 -2.80
C LYS A 136 5.51 -16.91 -4.13
N VAL A 137 6.25 -15.82 -4.10
CA VAL A 137 6.31 -14.86 -5.22
C VAL A 137 7.58 -15.02 -6.05
N LEU A 138 8.65 -15.61 -5.47
CA LEU A 138 9.95 -15.76 -6.13
C LEU A 138 9.84 -16.46 -7.49
N SER A 139 9.12 -17.57 -7.58
CA SER A 139 9.07 -18.36 -8.82
C SER A 139 8.47 -17.58 -10.00
N GLY A 140 7.42 -16.80 -9.78
CA GLY A 140 6.89 -15.95 -10.85
C GLY A 140 7.68 -14.66 -11.04
N VAL A 141 8.38 -14.16 -10.03
CA VAL A 141 9.35 -13.07 -10.21
C VAL A 141 10.53 -13.51 -11.09
N GLU A 142 11.02 -14.74 -10.91
CA GLU A 142 12.03 -15.36 -11.78
C GLU A 142 11.49 -15.49 -13.22
N TYR A 143 10.23 -15.88 -13.38
CA TYR A 143 9.57 -15.90 -14.69
C TYR A 143 9.52 -14.50 -15.32
N ILE A 144 9.07 -13.47 -14.58
CA ILE A 144 9.05 -12.09 -15.08
C ILE A 144 10.47 -11.69 -15.50
N SER A 145 11.46 -11.89 -14.64
CA SER A 145 12.86 -11.56 -14.93
C SER A 145 13.37 -12.21 -16.22
N ALA A 146 13.03 -13.48 -16.45
CA ALA A 146 13.41 -14.19 -17.66
C ALA A 146 12.74 -13.67 -18.95
N HIS A 147 11.60 -12.96 -18.84
CA HIS A 147 10.82 -12.48 -19.98
C HIS A 147 10.87 -10.95 -20.16
N VAL A 148 11.39 -10.20 -19.18
CA VAL A 148 11.62 -8.77 -19.33
C VAL A 148 12.89 -8.55 -20.14
N THR A 149 12.71 -8.21 -21.42
CA THR A 149 13.83 -7.98 -22.35
C THR A 149 14.23 -6.51 -22.47
N ASP A 150 13.32 -5.58 -22.16
CA ASP A 150 13.57 -4.15 -22.26
C ASP A 150 13.59 -3.47 -20.89
N MET A 151 14.77 -2.97 -20.51
CA MET A 151 14.98 -2.21 -19.27
C MET A 151 14.98 -0.69 -19.50
N SER A 152 14.65 -0.21 -20.70
CA SER A 152 14.60 1.22 -21.02
C SER A 152 13.62 1.98 -20.13
N VAL A 153 12.47 1.36 -19.83
CA VAL A 153 11.40 1.96 -19.04
C VAL A 153 11.75 2.03 -17.54
N PRO A 154 12.18 0.94 -16.86
CA PRO A 154 12.73 1.05 -15.51
C PRO A 154 13.92 2.00 -15.38
N ARG A 155 14.81 2.06 -16.38
CA ARG A 155 15.92 3.03 -16.41
C ARG A 155 15.43 4.48 -16.54
N PHE A 156 14.31 4.71 -17.22
CA PHE A 156 13.69 6.04 -17.26
C PHE A 156 13.18 6.45 -15.88
N ALA A 157 12.53 5.54 -15.16
CA ALA A 157 12.11 5.77 -13.77
C ALA A 157 13.29 6.13 -12.86
N LEU A 158 14.39 5.36 -12.96
CA LEU A 158 15.59 5.59 -12.16
C LEU A 158 16.21 6.96 -12.44
N ARG A 159 16.37 7.35 -13.71
CA ARG A 159 16.89 8.67 -14.08
C ARG A 159 16.02 9.82 -13.57
N SER A 160 14.69 9.69 -13.65
CA SER A 160 13.78 10.70 -13.10
C SER A 160 13.93 10.85 -11.59
N LEU A 161 14.17 9.75 -10.89
CA LEU A 161 14.39 9.77 -9.45
C LEU A 161 15.78 10.32 -9.06
N GLU A 162 16.83 9.95 -9.78
CA GLU A 162 18.18 10.50 -9.61
C GLU A 162 18.22 12.00 -9.88
N GLY A 163 17.47 12.48 -10.87
CA GLY A 163 17.34 13.91 -11.17
C GLY A 163 16.77 14.72 -10.01
N LEU A 164 15.93 14.11 -9.17
CA LEU A 164 15.35 14.74 -7.99
C LEU A 164 16.41 15.01 -6.89
N GLN A 165 17.53 14.26 -6.89
CA GLN A 165 18.58 14.39 -5.87
C GLN A 165 19.14 15.81 -5.78
N ALA A 166 19.25 16.51 -6.91
CA ALA A 166 19.78 17.88 -6.96
C ALA A 166 18.91 18.88 -6.17
N ASP A 167 17.64 18.54 -5.95
CA ASP A 167 16.67 19.35 -5.23
C ASP A 167 16.47 18.88 -3.77
N MET A 168 17.27 17.90 -3.31
CA MET A 168 17.19 17.31 -1.97
C MET A 168 18.46 17.55 -1.19
N THR A 169 18.33 17.84 0.11
CA THR A 169 19.45 17.82 1.05
C THR A 169 19.54 16.46 1.74
N PRO A 170 20.74 15.94 2.08
CA PRO A 170 20.87 14.70 2.85
C PRO A 170 20.15 14.72 4.20
N ASP A 171 19.92 15.92 4.75
CA ASP A 171 19.24 16.14 6.03
C ASP A 171 17.71 16.30 5.90
N SER A 172 17.17 16.32 4.67
CA SER A 172 15.72 16.38 4.44
C SER A 172 15.02 15.11 4.92
N THR A 173 13.79 15.25 5.43
CA THR A 173 13.06 14.17 6.09
C THR A 173 12.66 13.05 5.12
N GLU A 174 12.42 13.40 3.86
CA GLU A 174 12.05 12.49 2.78
C GLU A 174 13.25 11.80 2.11
N TYR A 175 14.49 12.25 2.37
CA TYR A 175 15.70 11.70 1.75
C TYR A 175 15.89 10.19 1.99
N PRO A 176 15.65 9.63 3.19
CA PRO A 176 15.68 8.18 3.40
C PRO A 176 14.68 7.41 2.52
N PHE A 177 13.50 7.99 2.27
CA PHE A 177 12.49 7.40 1.39
C PHE A 177 12.96 7.41 -0.07
N TRP A 178 13.48 8.54 -0.55
CA TRP A 178 14.09 8.65 -1.87
C TRP A 178 15.21 7.64 -2.08
N ARG A 179 16.14 7.55 -1.13
CA ARG A 179 17.29 6.62 -1.20
C ARG A 179 16.84 5.17 -1.31
N ALA A 180 15.84 4.76 -0.54
CA ALA A 180 15.29 3.41 -0.62
C ALA A 180 14.64 3.12 -1.97
N LEU A 181 13.99 4.12 -2.58
CA LEU A 181 13.39 4.01 -3.90
C LEU A 181 14.45 3.91 -5.01
N CYS A 182 15.55 4.66 -4.89
CA CYS A 182 16.72 4.50 -5.77
C CYS A 182 17.33 3.11 -5.65
N ASP A 183 17.59 2.62 -4.43
CA ASP A 183 18.15 1.27 -4.21
C ASP A 183 17.25 0.19 -4.81
N THR A 184 15.93 0.30 -4.62
CA THR A 184 14.95 -0.64 -5.19
C THR A 184 15.01 -0.65 -6.73
N LEU A 185 15.00 0.52 -7.36
CA LEU A 185 15.01 0.64 -8.83
C LEU A 185 16.37 0.24 -9.42
N SER A 186 17.48 0.61 -8.78
CA SER A 186 18.82 0.20 -9.22
C SER A 186 18.94 -1.31 -9.22
N ARG A 187 18.57 -1.96 -8.10
CA ARG A 187 18.54 -3.41 -8.00
C ARG A 187 17.66 -4.03 -9.07
N PHE A 188 16.49 -3.45 -9.34
CA PHE A 188 15.61 -3.92 -10.39
C PHE A 188 16.23 -3.85 -11.78
N VAL A 189 16.95 -2.76 -12.07
CA VAL A 189 17.65 -2.55 -13.34
C VAL A 189 18.80 -3.53 -13.53
N ASP A 190 19.49 -3.88 -12.45
CA ASP A 190 20.62 -4.80 -12.46
C ASP A 190 20.19 -6.27 -12.47
N ASP A 191 19.24 -6.62 -11.59
CA ASP A 191 18.61 -7.93 -11.47
C ASP A 191 17.13 -7.77 -11.04
N PRO A 192 16.17 -7.92 -11.97
CA PRO A 192 14.75 -7.78 -11.65
C PRO A 192 14.28 -8.66 -10.49
N VAL A 193 14.89 -9.84 -10.29
CA VAL A 193 14.54 -10.73 -9.18
C VAL A 193 14.89 -10.07 -7.84
N SER A 194 16.12 -9.60 -7.69
CA SER A 194 16.58 -8.84 -6.53
C SER A 194 15.75 -7.57 -6.31
N GLY A 195 15.42 -6.83 -7.37
CA GLY A 195 14.59 -5.62 -7.28
C GLY A 195 13.17 -5.88 -6.76
N TYR A 196 12.49 -6.88 -7.32
CA TYR A 196 11.17 -7.30 -6.84
C TYR A 196 11.23 -7.82 -5.41
N ALA A 197 12.19 -8.69 -5.10
CA ALA A 197 12.39 -9.20 -3.75
C ALA A 197 12.62 -8.05 -2.76
N HIS A 198 13.47 -7.08 -3.10
CA HIS A 198 13.70 -5.92 -2.24
C HIS A 198 12.43 -5.08 -2.05
N SER A 199 11.67 -4.81 -3.12
CA SER A 199 10.41 -4.06 -3.06
C SER A 199 9.36 -4.73 -2.15
N ILE A 200 9.31 -6.05 -2.16
CA ILE A 200 8.33 -6.87 -1.41
C ILE A 200 8.78 -7.08 0.04
N LEU A 201 10.04 -7.46 0.25
CA LEU A 201 10.57 -7.79 1.58
C LEU A 201 10.81 -6.55 2.46
N ALA A 202 11.07 -5.39 1.85
CA ALA A 202 11.21 -4.13 2.56
C ALA A 202 9.87 -3.41 2.80
N TYR A 203 8.73 -4.09 2.70
CA TYR A 203 7.44 -3.38 2.74
C TYR A 203 7.13 -2.69 4.07
N SER A 204 7.45 -3.34 5.19
CA SER A 204 7.36 -2.70 6.52
C SER A 204 8.30 -1.48 6.63
N ARG A 205 9.45 -1.51 5.95
CA ARG A 205 10.38 -0.39 5.87
C ARG A 205 9.76 0.80 5.12
N TRP A 206 8.93 0.56 4.09
CA TRP A 206 8.23 1.65 3.40
C TRP A 206 7.32 2.44 4.34
N TYR A 207 6.60 1.80 5.27
CA TYR A 207 5.78 2.53 6.25
C TYR A 207 6.60 3.38 7.20
N VAL A 208 7.74 2.88 7.65
CA VAL A 208 8.66 3.65 8.51
C VAL A 208 9.23 4.85 7.76
N LEU A 209 9.69 4.63 6.52
CA LEU A 209 10.25 5.70 5.69
C LEU A 209 9.17 6.71 5.24
N ALA A 210 7.92 6.26 5.08
CA ALA A 210 6.80 7.11 4.71
C ALA A 210 6.48 8.17 5.77
N VAL A 211 6.96 8.00 7.01
CA VAL A 211 6.85 9.04 8.05
C VAL A 211 7.72 10.25 7.71
N GLY A 212 8.97 10.04 7.29
CA GLY A 212 9.81 11.15 6.84
C GLY A 212 9.25 11.83 5.58
N LEU A 213 8.66 11.04 4.67
CA LEU A 213 7.91 11.58 3.53
C LEU A 213 6.67 12.38 3.97
N LEU A 214 5.94 11.93 5.00
CA LEU A 214 4.79 12.65 5.54
C LEU A 214 5.18 14.01 6.11
N ASP A 215 6.29 14.06 6.83
CA ASP A 215 6.84 15.31 7.37
C ASP A 215 7.22 16.26 6.23
N GLY A 216 7.92 15.74 5.20
CA GLY A 216 8.27 16.51 4.02
C GLY A 216 7.05 17.01 3.24
N LEU A 217 6.01 16.19 3.12
CA LEU A 217 4.73 16.58 2.48
C LEU A 217 3.98 17.64 3.27
N SER A 218 4.16 17.72 4.59
CA SER A 218 3.48 18.69 5.44
C SER A 218 4.10 20.09 5.32
N ASP A 219 5.29 20.20 4.73
CA ASP A 219 5.92 21.47 4.37
C ASP A 219 5.32 22.00 3.05
N PRO A 220 4.61 23.15 3.07
CA PRO A 220 3.95 23.69 1.88
C PRO A 220 4.92 24.11 0.76
N ASP A 221 6.20 24.33 1.08
CA ASP A 221 7.21 24.75 0.10
C ASP A 221 8.03 23.56 -0.44
N ASN A 222 7.77 22.34 0.06
CA ASN A 222 8.48 21.13 -0.33
C ASN A 222 7.80 20.38 -1.49
N ASP A 223 7.81 21.01 -2.67
CA ASP A 223 7.38 20.38 -3.92
C ASP A 223 8.16 19.08 -4.23
N THR A 224 9.39 18.94 -3.73
CA THR A 224 10.24 17.76 -3.92
C THR A 224 9.60 16.51 -3.31
N ALA A 225 9.02 16.62 -2.10
CA ALA A 225 8.29 15.53 -1.46
C ALA A 225 7.05 15.10 -2.26
N VAL A 226 6.32 16.07 -2.84
CA VAL A 226 5.15 15.80 -3.69
C VAL A 226 5.55 15.09 -4.98
N ALA A 227 6.63 15.53 -5.63
CA ALA A 227 7.18 14.87 -6.82
C ALA A 227 7.66 13.44 -6.53
N LEU A 228 8.32 13.23 -5.39
CA LEU A 228 8.76 11.92 -4.92
C LEU A 228 7.58 10.96 -4.74
N ALA A 229 6.48 11.42 -4.15
CA ALA A 229 5.26 10.63 -4.01
C ALA A 229 4.65 10.23 -5.37
N ALA A 230 4.67 11.14 -6.36
CA ALA A 230 4.22 10.83 -7.73
C ALA A 230 5.09 9.76 -8.41
N ILE A 231 6.42 9.84 -8.27
CA ILE A 231 7.36 8.84 -8.78
C ILE A 231 7.13 7.48 -8.10
N PHE A 232 6.91 7.47 -6.78
CA PHE A 232 6.58 6.26 -6.05
C PHE A 232 5.29 5.59 -6.55
N MET A 233 4.21 6.36 -6.75
CA MET A 233 2.96 5.85 -7.33
C MET A 233 3.18 5.26 -8.73
N ALA A 234 3.91 5.98 -9.59
CA ALA A 234 4.22 5.52 -10.94
C ALA A 234 5.01 4.19 -10.93
N ASN A 235 5.97 4.06 -10.03
CA ASN A 235 6.73 2.82 -9.84
C ASN A 235 5.85 1.67 -9.37
N MET A 236 4.92 1.93 -8.45
CA MET A 236 3.96 0.92 -7.99
C MET A 236 3.07 0.45 -9.15
N VAL A 237 2.49 1.37 -9.93
CA VAL A 237 1.67 1.04 -11.10
C VAL A 237 2.47 0.23 -12.12
N TYR A 238 3.65 0.71 -12.52
CA TYR A 238 4.38 0.09 -13.61
C TYR A 238 4.97 -1.26 -13.20
N LEU A 239 5.76 -1.31 -12.13
CA LEU A 239 6.52 -2.50 -11.77
C LEU A 239 5.63 -3.60 -11.19
N LYS A 240 4.57 -3.27 -10.44
CA LYS A 240 3.72 -4.29 -9.82
C LYS A 240 2.46 -4.61 -10.60
N ALA A 241 2.02 -3.78 -11.55
CA ALA A 241 0.83 -4.07 -12.36
C ALA A 241 1.12 -4.21 -13.85
N LEU A 242 1.60 -3.15 -14.49
CA LEU A 242 1.69 -3.12 -15.96
C LEU A 242 2.74 -4.10 -16.50
N LEU A 243 3.94 -4.11 -15.93
CA LEU A 243 5.02 -4.98 -16.39
C LEU A 243 4.69 -6.47 -16.21
N PRO A 244 4.20 -6.94 -15.04
CA PRO A 244 3.74 -8.32 -14.89
C PRO A 244 2.58 -8.68 -15.84
N TYR A 245 1.64 -7.75 -16.06
CA TYR A 245 0.53 -8.01 -16.97
C TYR A 245 1.01 -8.20 -18.42
N GLN A 246 2.04 -7.45 -18.83
CA GLN A 246 2.66 -7.59 -20.15
C GLN A 246 3.41 -8.91 -20.31
N THR A 247 3.99 -9.47 -19.25
CA THR A 247 4.72 -10.75 -19.31
C THR A 247 3.80 -11.96 -19.41
N TRP A 248 2.54 -11.88 -18.98
CA TRP A 248 1.54 -12.94 -19.16
C TRP A 248 0.32 -12.44 -19.95
N PRO A 249 0.41 -12.32 -21.28
CA PRO A 249 -0.69 -11.80 -22.11
C PRO A 249 -1.94 -12.69 -22.11
N ASN A 250 -1.79 -13.97 -21.73
CA ASN A 250 -2.90 -14.94 -21.67
C ASN A 250 -3.56 -15.04 -20.28
N SER A 251 -3.11 -14.23 -19.31
CA SER A 251 -3.73 -14.22 -17.97
C SER A 251 -5.18 -13.78 -18.05
N THR A 252 -6.08 -14.52 -17.38
CA THR A 252 -7.50 -14.17 -17.27
C THR A 252 -7.79 -13.26 -16.07
N MET A 253 -6.78 -12.96 -15.25
CA MET A 253 -6.96 -12.14 -14.06
C MET A 253 -7.03 -10.66 -14.45
N PRO A 254 -8.13 -9.94 -14.12
CA PRO A 254 -8.27 -8.54 -14.49
C PRO A 254 -7.31 -7.65 -13.69
N LEU A 255 -6.82 -6.59 -14.32
CA LEU A 255 -6.04 -5.54 -13.66
C LEU A 255 -6.87 -4.83 -12.57
N PRO A 256 -6.24 -4.30 -11.51
CA PRO A 256 -6.92 -3.55 -10.46
C PRO A 256 -7.20 -2.11 -10.92
N LEU A 257 -7.98 -1.95 -12.01
CA LEU A 257 -8.15 -0.69 -12.76
C LEU A 257 -8.56 0.50 -11.90
N SER A 258 -9.43 0.29 -10.90
CA SER A 258 -9.83 1.37 -9.99
C SER A 258 -8.64 1.94 -9.20
N ALA A 259 -7.74 1.10 -8.68
CA ALA A 259 -6.56 1.56 -7.95
C ALA A 259 -5.55 2.22 -8.89
N LEU A 260 -5.32 1.64 -10.08
CA LEU A 260 -4.42 2.20 -11.08
C LEU A 260 -4.88 3.59 -11.55
N ARG A 261 -6.19 3.75 -11.82
CA ARG A 261 -6.79 5.03 -12.22
C ARG A 261 -6.73 6.06 -11.10
N GLN A 262 -6.95 5.66 -9.86
CA GLN A 262 -6.83 6.57 -8.71
C GLN A 262 -5.40 7.12 -8.57
N MET A 263 -4.37 6.28 -8.75
CA MET A 263 -2.97 6.72 -8.75
C MET A 263 -2.66 7.63 -9.96
N ALA A 264 -3.10 7.26 -11.16
CA ALA A 264 -2.91 8.08 -12.36
C ALA A 264 -3.55 9.47 -12.22
N GLU A 265 -4.77 9.55 -11.67
CA GLU A 265 -5.44 10.82 -11.41
C GLU A 265 -4.71 11.65 -10.34
N TRP A 266 -4.14 11.02 -9.30
CA TRP A 266 -3.28 11.74 -8.35
C TRP A 266 -2.04 12.34 -9.05
N ILE A 267 -1.39 11.57 -9.92
CA ILE A 267 -0.23 12.05 -10.72
C ILE A 267 -0.62 13.26 -11.58
N ASP A 268 -1.78 13.22 -12.25
CA ASP A 268 -2.26 14.34 -13.04
C ASP A 268 -2.50 15.60 -12.18
N VAL A 269 -3.19 15.44 -11.04
CA VAL A 269 -3.49 16.56 -10.13
C VAL A 269 -2.19 17.15 -9.55
N ILE A 270 -1.21 16.31 -9.21
CA ILE A 270 0.12 16.76 -8.76
C ILE A 270 0.81 17.60 -9.83
N HIS A 271 0.81 17.15 -11.09
CA HIS A 271 1.44 17.88 -12.18
C HIS A 271 0.80 19.27 -12.41
N GLU A 272 -0.52 19.37 -12.23
CA GLU A 272 -1.25 20.66 -12.30
C GLU A 272 -0.94 21.58 -11.11
N SER A 273 -0.63 21.02 -9.94
CA SER A 273 -0.49 21.76 -8.68
C SER A 273 0.94 22.17 -8.33
N ILE A 274 1.95 21.39 -8.74
CA ILE A 274 3.35 21.60 -8.36
C ILE A 274 4.00 22.77 -9.10
N GLY A 275 5.05 23.36 -8.51
CA GLY A 275 5.88 24.40 -9.11
C GLY A 275 6.60 23.96 -10.38
N VAL A 276 6.87 24.93 -11.27
CA VAL A 276 7.44 24.69 -12.62
C VAL A 276 8.77 23.94 -12.56
N LYS A 277 9.60 24.22 -11.55
CA LYS A 277 10.94 23.61 -11.40
C LYS A 277 10.83 22.09 -11.23
N GLN A 278 9.91 21.60 -10.41
CA GLN A 278 9.76 20.18 -10.10
C GLN A 278 8.93 19.42 -11.17
N ARG A 279 8.17 20.11 -12.03
CA ARG A 279 7.43 19.47 -13.14
C ARG A 279 8.34 18.69 -14.08
N GLN A 280 9.60 19.08 -14.23
CA GLN A 280 10.56 18.36 -15.08
C GLN A 280 10.78 16.91 -14.61
N HIS A 281 10.66 16.66 -13.30
CA HIS A 281 10.84 15.33 -12.71
C HIS A 281 9.60 14.44 -12.86
N LEU A 282 8.45 15.02 -13.26
CA LEU A 282 7.18 14.31 -13.44
C LEU A 282 7.01 13.65 -14.81
N ALA A 283 8.02 13.72 -15.69
CA ALA A 283 7.96 13.09 -17.01
C ALA A 283 7.70 11.58 -16.92
N TRP A 284 8.36 10.87 -16.00
CA TRP A 284 8.13 9.45 -15.76
C TRP A 284 6.71 9.16 -15.21
N PRO A 285 6.26 9.80 -14.11
CA PRO A 285 4.89 9.64 -13.63
C PRO A 285 3.82 9.87 -14.70
N LEU A 286 3.95 10.92 -15.50
CA LEU A 286 2.98 11.25 -16.55
C LEU A 286 2.98 10.22 -17.68
N TYR A 287 4.14 9.64 -18.00
CA TYR A 287 4.21 8.53 -18.94
C TYR A 287 3.38 7.33 -18.44
N VAL A 288 3.54 6.96 -17.17
CA VAL A 288 2.77 5.85 -16.57
C VAL A 288 1.27 6.17 -16.49
N ALA A 289 0.90 7.40 -16.13
CA ALA A 289 -0.50 7.83 -16.09
C ALA A 289 -1.18 7.74 -17.47
N LYS A 290 -0.44 8.06 -18.55
CA LYS A 290 -0.90 7.88 -19.94
C LYS A 290 -1.11 6.42 -20.30
N LEU A 291 -0.21 5.51 -19.88
CA LEU A 291 -0.38 4.08 -20.09
C LEU A 291 -1.66 3.56 -19.42
N VAL A 292 -1.93 3.98 -18.18
CA VAL A 292 -3.15 3.61 -17.45
C VAL A 292 -4.40 4.16 -18.16
N SER A 293 -4.33 5.38 -18.66
CA SER A 293 -5.46 6.02 -19.38
C SER A 293 -5.80 5.32 -20.70
N ALA A 294 -4.82 4.65 -21.31
CA ALA A 294 -5.02 3.87 -22.53
C ALA A 294 -5.64 2.47 -22.27
N LEU A 295 -5.74 2.02 -21.01
CA LEU A 295 -6.35 0.74 -20.68
C LEU A 295 -7.87 0.77 -20.91
N PRO A 296 -8.47 -0.33 -21.41
CA PRO A 296 -9.89 -0.41 -21.68
C PRO A 296 -10.74 -0.15 -20.41
N VAL A 297 -11.88 0.50 -20.58
CA VAL A 297 -12.83 0.78 -19.49
C VAL A 297 -13.62 -0.48 -19.17
N ASP A 298 -13.63 -0.87 -17.89
CA ASP A 298 -14.46 -1.98 -17.40
C ASP A 298 -15.95 -1.63 -17.63
N PRO A 299 -16.75 -2.52 -18.25
CA PRO A 299 -18.20 -2.36 -18.32
C PRO A 299 -18.88 -2.11 -16.97
N ALA A 300 -18.31 -2.60 -15.86
CA ALA A 300 -18.82 -2.39 -14.50
C ALA A 300 -18.74 -0.92 -14.03
N ASP A 301 -17.80 -0.12 -14.56
CA ASP A 301 -17.73 1.33 -14.28
C ASP A 301 -18.91 2.11 -14.94
N ARG A 302 -19.71 1.45 -15.80
CA ARG A 302 -20.97 2.02 -16.34
C ARG A 302 -22.17 1.86 -15.40
N ILE A 303 -22.06 1.06 -14.34
CA ILE A 303 -23.18 0.68 -13.44
C ILE A 303 -23.20 1.55 -12.16
N ALA A 304 -22.48 2.67 -12.12
CA ALA A 304 -22.79 3.72 -11.14
C ALA A 304 -24.21 4.27 -11.46
N PRO A 305 -25.09 4.47 -10.45
CA PRO A 305 -26.47 4.86 -10.69
C PRO A 305 -26.53 6.12 -11.55
N ALA A 306 -27.39 6.09 -12.58
CA ALA A 306 -27.57 7.09 -13.63
C ALA A 306 -28.09 8.46 -13.13
N SER A 307 -27.93 8.79 -11.85
CA SER A 307 -28.34 10.07 -11.26
C SER A 307 -27.23 11.13 -11.24
N SER A 308 -25.99 10.80 -11.64
CA SER A 308 -24.93 11.79 -11.84
C SER A 308 -24.24 11.57 -13.18
N SER A 309 -24.16 12.65 -13.97
CA SER A 309 -23.39 12.67 -15.20
C SER A 309 -21.95 12.20 -14.91
N PRO A 310 -21.36 11.29 -15.71
CA PRO A 310 -19.99 10.79 -15.45
C PRO A 310 -18.92 11.91 -15.46
N SER A 311 -19.24 13.07 -16.03
CA SER A 311 -18.41 14.27 -15.98
C SER A 311 -18.45 15.03 -14.65
N SER A 312 -19.50 14.90 -13.84
CA SER A 312 -19.59 15.57 -12.54
C SER A 312 -18.83 14.80 -11.46
N SER A 313 -18.96 13.47 -11.39
CA SER A 313 -18.28 12.65 -10.38
C SER A 313 -16.76 12.67 -10.49
N SER A 314 -16.22 12.66 -11.71
CA SER A 314 -14.77 12.78 -11.96
C SER A 314 -14.27 14.19 -11.64
N ARG A 315 -15.03 15.24 -11.96
CA ARG A 315 -14.67 16.63 -11.60
C ARG A 315 -14.70 16.84 -10.09
N ASP A 316 -15.68 16.27 -9.40
CA ASP A 316 -15.81 16.34 -7.95
C ASP A 316 -14.62 15.62 -7.26
N THR A 317 -14.18 14.49 -7.81
CA THR A 317 -13.05 13.73 -7.28
C THR A 317 -11.71 14.45 -7.48
N ARG A 318 -11.45 15.01 -8.67
CA ARG A 318 -10.26 15.84 -8.93
C ARG A 318 -10.25 17.09 -8.06
N SER A 319 -11.41 17.72 -7.85
CA SER A 319 -11.55 18.88 -6.97
C SER A 319 -11.19 18.54 -5.52
N ALA A 320 -11.67 17.40 -4.99
CA ALA A 320 -11.32 16.94 -3.65
C ALA A 320 -9.82 16.65 -3.50
N LYS A 321 -9.20 15.98 -4.49
CA LYS A 321 -7.74 15.74 -4.51
C LYS A 321 -6.95 17.04 -4.53
N ARG A 322 -7.40 18.02 -5.32
CA ARG A 322 -6.77 19.35 -5.37
C ARG A 322 -6.86 20.07 -4.03
N GLN A 323 -8.00 19.98 -3.35
CA GLN A 323 -8.17 20.55 -2.01
C GLN A 323 -7.20 19.92 -1.00
N VAL A 324 -6.98 18.60 -1.08
CA VAL A 324 -6.00 17.90 -0.25
C VAL A 324 -4.56 18.38 -0.54
N LEU A 325 -4.18 18.59 -1.81
CA LEU A 325 -2.85 19.11 -2.14
C LEU A 325 -2.65 20.58 -1.73
N GLN A 326 -3.72 21.39 -1.76
CA GLN A 326 -3.66 22.80 -1.36
C GLN A 326 -3.50 23.00 0.16
N ASN A 327 -3.75 21.95 0.95
CA ASN A 327 -3.76 22.04 2.41
C ASN A 327 -2.90 20.94 3.06
N LEU A 328 -1.82 20.51 2.40
CA LEU A 328 -1.01 19.38 2.85
C LEU A 328 -0.52 19.50 4.30
N GLN A 329 -0.28 20.71 4.81
CA GLN A 329 0.05 20.94 6.22
C GLN A 329 -0.92 20.27 7.22
N SER A 330 -2.21 20.15 6.85
CA SER A 330 -3.21 19.44 7.66
C SER A 330 -3.78 18.19 6.98
N SER A 331 -3.51 17.97 5.70
CA SER A 331 -4.06 16.85 4.91
C SER A 331 -3.03 15.90 4.29
N ALA A 332 -1.75 16.02 4.61
CA ALA A 332 -0.71 15.15 4.06
C ALA A 332 -0.95 13.66 4.37
N HIS A 333 -1.53 13.32 5.53
CA HIS A 333 -1.87 11.95 5.88
C HIS A 333 -2.98 11.36 5.00
N MET A 334 -3.91 12.20 4.52
CA MET A 334 -4.95 11.77 3.58
C MET A 334 -4.36 11.47 2.20
N PHE A 335 -3.45 12.33 1.73
CA PHE A 335 -2.74 12.09 0.48
C PHE A 335 -1.88 10.82 0.55
N LEU A 336 -0.98 10.74 1.53
CA LEU A 336 -0.09 9.60 1.72
C LEU A 336 -0.88 8.32 2.00
N GLY A 337 -1.95 8.41 2.78
CA GLY A 337 -2.87 7.32 3.04
C GLY A 337 -3.52 6.81 1.75
N ALA A 338 -4.02 7.68 0.87
CA ALA A 338 -4.56 7.27 -0.43
C ALA A 338 -3.50 6.57 -1.29
N CYS A 339 -2.26 7.08 -1.32
CA CYS A 339 -1.14 6.47 -2.03
C CYS A 339 -0.83 5.05 -1.53
N LEU A 340 -0.66 4.89 -0.21
CA LEU A 340 -0.33 3.60 0.40
C LEU A 340 -1.46 2.58 0.28
N MET A 341 -2.70 3.04 0.36
CA MET A 341 -3.88 2.17 0.20
C MET A 341 -3.99 1.67 -1.24
N ALA A 342 -3.88 2.55 -2.24
CA ALA A 342 -3.82 2.09 -3.62
C ALA A 342 -2.60 1.15 -3.84
N GLY A 343 -1.45 1.45 -3.22
CA GLY A 343 -0.25 0.62 -3.29
C GLY A 343 -0.43 -0.79 -2.71
N SER A 344 -1.17 -0.89 -1.60
CA SER A 344 -1.56 -2.16 -1.00
C SER A 344 -2.43 -3.00 -1.95
N VAL A 345 -3.45 -2.40 -2.59
CA VAL A 345 -4.28 -3.11 -3.58
C VAL A 345 -3.44 -3.65 -4.72
N VAL A 346 -2.57 -2.81 -5.29
CA VAL A 346 -1.71 -3.18 -6.41
C VAL A 346 -0.73 -4.28 -6.03
N THR A 347 -0.17 -4.22 -4.82
CA THR A 347 0.77 -5.26 -4.35
C THR A 347 0.06 -6.57 -4.05
N SER A 348 -1.13 -6.54 -3.44
CA SER A 348 -1.93 -7.76 -3.24
C SER A 348 -2.31 -8.40 -4.58
N TRP A 349 -2.75 -7.58 -5.54
CA TRP A 349 -3.04 -8.07 -6.88
C TRP A 349 -1.81 -8.71 -7.53
N PHE A 350 -0.63 -8.09 -7.39
CA PHE A 350 0.61 -8.62 -7.94
C PHE A 350 0.93 -10.03 -7.42
N GLU A 351 0.81 -10.24 -6.11
CA GLU A 351 1.08 -11.53 -5.50
C GLU A 351 0.08 -12.61 -5.96
N ASP A 352 -1.21 -12.27 -6.00
CA ASP A 352 -2.26 -13.16 -6.49
C ASP A 352 -2.06 -13.49 -7.98
N PHE A 353 -1.72 -12.48 -8.78
CA PHE A 353 -1.49 -12.60 -10.22
C PHE A 353 -0.30 -13.49 -10.54
N VAL A 354 0.82 -13.28 -9.85
CA VAL A 354 2.02 -14.09 -9.98
C VAL A 354 1.73 -15.53 -9.55
N THR A 355 1.06 -15.73 -8.41
CA THR A 355 0.76 -17.07 -7.89
C THR A 355 -0.21 -17.83 -8.81
N ALA A 356 -1.17 -17.14 -9.42
CA ALA A 356 -2.13 -17.75 -10.33
C ALA A 356 -1.50 -18.16 -11.67
N ASN A 357 -0.57 -17.37 -12.21
CA ASN A 357 0.07 -17.64 -13.50
C ASN A 357 1.32 -18.51 -13.39
N HIS A 358 1.95 -18.56 -12.21
CA HIS A 358 3.15 -19.36 -11.95
C HIS A 358 3.13 -19.90 -10.51
N PRO A 359 2.33 -20.93 -10.23
CA PRO A 359 2.20 -21.46 -8.88
C PRO A 359 3.54 -22.05 -8.40
N PRO A 360 3.88 -21.91 -7.11
CA PRO A 360 5.11 -22.46 -6.56
C PRO A 360 5.14 -23.99 -6.72
N PRO A 361 6.32 -24.58 -6.93
CA PRO A 361 6.44 -26.03 -7.03
C PRO A 361 5.90 -26.71 -5.77
N PRO A 362 5.24 -27.88 -5.88
CA PRO A 362 4.69 -28.58 -4.72
C PRO A 362 5.80 -28.86 -3.71
N LYS A 363 5.58 -28.47 -2.44
CA LYS A 363 6.49 -28.80 -1.34
C LYS A 363 6.67 -30.32 -1.33
N ARG A 364 7.89 -30.81 -1.56
CA ARG A 364 8.20 -32.24 -1.42
C ARG A 364 7.77 -32.68 -0.02
N SER A 365 6.85 -33.64 0.05
CA SER A 365 6.44 -34.27 1.30
C SER A 365 7.69 -34.77 2.02
N PRO A 366 7.83 -34.59 3.35
CA PRO A 366 8.93 -35.19 4.07
C PRO A 366 8.86 -36.70 3.87
N THR A 367 9.88 -37.26 3.22
CA THR A 367 10.04 -38.69 3.03
C THR A 367 9.98 -39.34 4.40
N ILE A 368 8.87 -40.04 4.69
CA ILE A 368 8.77 -40.89 5.86
C ILE A 368 9.85 -41.96 5.66
N ARG A 369 11.00 -41.80 6.33
CA ARG A 369 11.96 -42.88 6.53
C ARG A 369 11.20 -43.93 7.33
N GLN A 370 10.69 -44.94 6.64
CA GLN A 370 10.34 -46.21 7.27
C GLN A 370 11.62 -46.70 7.96
N GLN A 371 11.62 -46.61 9.29
CA GLN A 371 12.60 -47.34 10.09
C GLN A 371 12.24 -48.82 9.95
N SER A 372 13.06 -49.53 9.19
CA SER A 372 13.02 -50.99 9.14
C SER A 372 13.32 -51.54 10.54
N THR A 373 12.42 -52.41 10.98
CA THR A 373 12.49 -53.24 12.19
C THR A 373 13.73 -54.10 12.28
#